data_AF-A0A5C5ZZL7-F1
#
_entry.id   AF-A0A5C5ZZL7-F1
#
_cell.length_a   1.000
_cell.length_b   1.000
_cell.length_c   1.000
_cell.angle_alpha   90.00
_cell.angle_beta   90.00
_cell.angle_gamma   90.00
#
_symmetry.space_group_name_H-M   'P 1'
#
loop_
_entity.id
_entity.type
_entity.pdbx_description
1 polymer ?
#
loop_
_entity_poly.entity_id
_entity_poly.type
_entity_poly.pdbx_seq_one_letter_code
_entity_poly.pdbx_strand_id
1 'polypeptide(L)'
;MTERLGHRNQPGIPMNVLKNAVTCCLLACLGVAHSADADVLLLIDVTNPSAVTIQSTDGLVLNTVGNGSPVDLADFFTADTGFHEAPMSGDLSRFSNGELFTVYRNTSTTLQLFSGAGFNFGEFTAGQLAFNGTGTLDLSALSLPGPGATGDINGFRELMGTWQVVPVPEPSSLALLGLGGLMLLRRRKDR
;
A
#
# COMPACT_ATOMS: atom_id res chain seq x y z
N MET A 1 -33.66 68.85 20.49
CA MET A 1 -32.22 68.59 20.28
C MET A 1 -32.15 67.50 19.23
N THR A 2 -31.71 67.85 18.03
CA THR A 2 -32.13 67.22 16.77
C THR A 2 -30.94 66.49 16.17
N GLU A 3 -30.92 65.16 16.23
CA GLU A 3 -29.85 64.34 15.63
C GLU A 3 -30.05 64.23 14.11
N ARG A 4 -29.07 64.75 13.37
CA ARG A 4 -28.97 64.63 11.91
C ARG A 4 -28.33 63.27 11.56
N LEU A 5 -29.12 62.39 10.92
CA LEU A 5 -28.60 61.19 10.25
C LEU A 5 -27.77 61.60 9.03
N GLY A 6 -26.46 61.35 9.10
CA GLY A 6 -25.54 61.50 7.97
C GLY A 6 -25.64 60.32 7.00
N HIS A 7 -26.18 60.58 5.82
CA HIS A 7 -26.24 59.63 4.71
C HIS A 7 -24.84 59.50 4.08
N ARG A 8 -24.16 58.37 4.30
CA ARG A 8 -22.87 58.05 3.67
C ARG A 8 -23.11 57.42 2.30
N ASN A 9 -22.72 58.13 1.25
CA ASN A 9 -22.59 57.59 -0.10
C ASN A 9 -21.52 56.49 -0.13
N GLN A 10 -21.91 55.26 -0.49
CA GLN A 10 -20.95 54.20 -0.77
C GLN A 10 -20.48 54.29 -2.23
N PRO A 11 -19.16 54.26 -2.49
CA PRO A 11 -18.62 54.28 -3.84
C PRO A 11 -18.91 52.95 -4.57
N GLY A 12 -19.49 53.05 -5.76
CA GLY A 12 -19.78 51.92 -6.63
C GLY A 12 -18.50 51.20 -7.05
N ILE A 13 -18.44 49.90 -6.78
CA ILE A 13 -17.33 49.04 -7.18
C ILE A 13 -17.36 48.88 -8.71
N PRO A 14 -16.26 49.15 -9.42
CA PRO A 14 -16.21 49.04 -10.87
C PRO A 14 -16.34 47.57 -11.33
N MET A 15 -17.34 47.31 -12.17
CA MET A 15 -17.81 46.00 -12.62
C MET A 15 -16.80 45.17 -13.46
N ASN A 16 -15.61 45.71 -13.72
CA ASN A 16 -14.56 45.07 -14.51
C ASN A 16 -13.56 44.25 -13.66
N VAL A 17 -13.54 44.44 -12.33
CA VAL A 17 -12.71 43.63 -11.42
C VAL A 17 -13.33 42.25 -11.16
N LEU A 18 -14.65 42.12 -11.34
CA LEU A 18 -15.40 40.89 -11.06
C LEU A 18 -15.16 39.78 -12.10
N LYS A 19 -14.70 40.10 -13.30
CA LYS A 19 -14.47 39.10 -14.38
C LYS A 19 -13.11 38.39 -14.27
N ASN A 20 -12.10 39.02 -13.66
CA ASN A 20 -10.76 38.42 -13.51
C ASN A 20 -10.60 37.61 -12.23
N ALA A 21 -11.48 37.77 -11.23
CA ALA A 21 -11.46 36.95 -10.01
C ALA A 21 -12.10 35.56 -10.21
N VAL A 22 -12.97 35.40 -11.22
CA VAL A 22 -13.71 34.15 -11.47
C VAL A 22 -12.86 33.12 -12.23
N THR A 23 -11.85 33.56 -13.00
CA THR A 23 -11.01 32.64 -13.80
C THR A 23 -9.88 31.99 -12.99
N CYS A 24 -9.42 32.61 -11.89
CA CYS A 24 -8.38 32.00 -11.05
C CYS A 24 -8.87 30.89 -10.11
N CYS A 25 -10.17 30.78 -9.82
CA CYS A 25 -10.70 29.75 -8.93
C CYS A 25 -10.95 28.39 -9.60
N LEU A 26 -10.95 28.30 -10.94
CA LEU A 26 -11.21 27.04 -11.64
C LEU A 26 -9.96 26.16 -11.89
N LEU A 27 -8.75 26.70 -11.67
CA LEU A 27 -7.50 25.93 -11.77
C LEU A 27 -6.98 25.37 -10.45
N ALA A 28 -7.67 25.61 -9.33
CA ALA A 28 -7.20 25.20 -8.00
C ALA A 28 -7.82 23.89 -7.47
N CYS A 29 -8.76 23.28 -8.20
CA CYS A 29 -9.50 22.09 -7.72
C CYS A 29 -9.10 20.77 -8.40
N LEU A 30 -7.97 20.71 -9.10
CA LEU A 30 -7.27 19.45 -9.39
C LEU A 30 -6.43 19.04 -8.16
N GLY A 31 -7.01 19.16 -6.97
CA GLY A 31 -6.53 18.47 -5.79
C GLY A 31 -6.83 17.01 -6.02
N VAL A 32 -5.84 16.25 -6.46
CA VAL A 32 -5.88 14.79 -6.47
C VAL A 32 -6.22 14.42 -5.03
N ALA A 33 -7.46 13.98 -4.80
CA ALA A 33 -7.83 13.37 -3.54
C ALA A 33 -6.94 12.14 -3.43
N HIS A 34 -5.81 12.27 -2.73
CA HIS A 34 -5.05 11.13 -2.29
C HIS A 34 -5.96 10.46 -1.27
N SER A 35 -6.65 9.39 -1.69
CA SER A 35 -7.05 8.37 -0.74
C SER A 35 -5.80 8.07 0.08
N ALA A 36 -5.91 8.18 1.41
CA ALA A 36 -4.89 7.67 2.29
C ALA A 36 -4.95 6.15 2.18
N ASP A 37 -4.31 5.62 1.14
CA ASP A 37 -4.13 4.19 0.97
C ASP A 37 -3.20 3.71 2.07
N ALA A 38 -3.52 2.56 2.67
CA ALA A 38 -2.70 2.00 3.72
C ALA A 38 -1.35 1.57 3.14
N ASP A 39 -0.25 1.94 3.81
CA ASP A 39 1.09 1.67 3.31
C ASP A 39 1.30 0.16 3.06
N VAL A 40 2.04 -0.15 2.00
CA VAL A 40 2.54 -1.51 1.76
C VAL A 40 3.57 -1.77 2.85
N LEU A 41 3.35 -2.76 3.70
CA LEU A 41 4.29 -3.14 4.78
C LEU A 41 5.19 -4.31 4.36
N LEU A 42 4.69 -5.19 3.48
CA LEU A 42 5.38 -6.39 3.02
C LEU A 42 5.34 -6.51 1.49
N LEU A 43 6.50 -6.75 0.89
CA LEU A 43 6.64 -7.17 -0.52
C LEU A 43 6.86 -8.68 -0.57
N ILE A 44 6.17 -9.36 -1.48
CA ILE A 44 6.18 -10.82 -1.58
C ILE A 44 6.63 -11.25 -2.97
N ASP A 45 7.71 -12.00 -3.08
CA ASP A 45 8.14 -12.59 -4.35
C ASP A 45 7.68 -14.05 -4.43
N VAL A 46 6.74 -14.30 -5.34
CA VAL A 46 6.17 -15.63 -5.62
C VAL A 46 6.76 -16.27 -6.88
N THR A 47 7.82 -15.70 -7.46
CA THR A 47 8.44 -16.19 -8.70
C THR A 47 8.95 -17.64 -8.56
N ASN A 48 9.35 -18.03 -7.35
CA ASN A 48 9.72 -19.39 -7.01
C ASN A 48 8.80 -19.94 -5.89
N PRO A 49 7.78 -20.75 -6.21
CA PRO A 49 6.86 -21.29 -5.20
C PRO A 49 7.53 -22.12 -4.10
N SER A 50 8.69 -22.75 -4.35
CA SER A 50 9.43 -23.49 -3.32
C SER A 50 10.35 -22.62 -2.47
N ALA A 51 10.41 -21.32 -2.73
CA ALA A 51 11.21 -20.34 -2.01
C ALA A 51 10.58 -18.94 -2.13
N VAL A 52 9.31 -18.82 -1.73
CA VAL A 52 8.59 -17.55 -1.69
C VAL A 52 9.25 -16.65 -0.66
N THR A 53 9.60 -15.43 -1.03
CA THR A 53 10.22 -14.47 -0.09
C THR A 53 9.20 -13.42 0.35
N ILE A 54 9.27 -13.05 1.63
CA ILE A 54 8.51 -11.97 2.24
C ILE A 54 9.52 -10.96 2.76
N GLN A 55 9.47 -9.74 2.25
CA GLN A 55 10.42 -8.68 2.56
C GLN A 55 9.70 -7.52 3.25
N SER A 56 10.28 -7.03 4.36
CA SER A 56 9.81 -5.80 4.99
C SER A 56 10.06 -4.58 4.11
N THR A 57 9.18 -3.60 4.21
CA THR A 57 9.31 -2.31 3.53
C THR A 57 9.49 -1.18 4.56
N ASP A 58 9.57 0.06 4.07
CA ASP A 58 9.56 1.27 4.90
C ASP A 58 8.15 1.77 5.24
N GLY A 59 7.10 0.99 4.92
CA GLY A 59 5.71 1.35 5.20
C GLY A 59 5.41 1.44 6.70
N LEU A 60 4.57 2.42 7.06
CA LEU A 60 4.21 2.68 8.46
C LEU A 60 2.88 2.03 8.81
N VAL A 61 2.80 1.49 10.03
CA VAL A 61 1.58 0.89 10.57
C VAL A 61 0.46 1.94 10.61
N LEU A 62 -0.71 1.59 10.08
CA LEU A 62 -1.90 2.46 10.04
C LEU A 62 -2.56 2.61 11.41
N ASN A 63 -2.80 1.50 12.11
CA ASN A 63 -3.48 1.47 13.41
C ASN A 63 -2.64 0.76 14.48
N THR A 64 -2.67 1.27 15.70
CA THR A 64 -2.04 0.57 16.83
C THR A 64 -2.80 -0.72 17.11
N VAL A 65 -2.08 -1.85 17.09
CA VAL A 65 -2.62 -3.19 17.33
C VAL A 65 -2.01 -3.76 18.60
N GLY A 66 -2.89 -4.17 19.51
CA GLY A 66 -2.51 -4.71 20.81
C GLY A 66 -1.72 -6.03 20.73
N ASN A 67 -1.05 -6.34 21.84
CA ASN A 67 -0.27 -7.56 21.99
C ASN A 67 -1.16 -8.81 21.82
N GLY A 68 -0.67 -9.84 21.13
CA GLY A 68 -1.29 -11.17 21.19
C GLY A 68 -1.78 -11.79 19.88
N SER A 69 -1.38 -11.28 18.71
CA SER A 69 -1.90 -11.82 17.44
C SER A 69 -0.84 -12.27 16.44
N PRO A 70 -1.16 -13.31 15.63
CA PRO A 70 -0.47 -13.50 14.38
C PRO A 70 -0.65 -12.28 13.49
N VAL A 71 0.26 -12.16 12.54
CA VAL A 71 0.11 -11.22 11.43
C VAL A 71 -0.60 -11.96 10.30
N ASP A 72 -1.82 -11.54 10.01
CA ASP A 72 -2.69 -12.15 9.01
C ASP A 72 -2.58 -11.40 7.68
N LEU A 73 -2.04 -12.06 6.67
CA LEU A 73 -2.09 -11.61 5.27
C LEU A 73 -3.41 -12.15 4.69
N ALA A 74 -4.45 -11.31 4.77
CA ALA A 74 -5.79 -11.67 4.34
C ALA A 74 -5.83 -11.91 2.82
N ASP A 75 -6.61 -12.91 2.41
CA ASP A 75 -6.84 -13.29 1.02
C ASP A 75 -5.56 -13.49 0.20
N PHE A 76 -4.47 -13.92 0.86
CA PHE A 76 -3.20 -14.20 0.21
C PHE A 76 -3.32 -15.33 -0.82
N PHE A 77 -3.97 -16.44 -0.45
CA PHE A 77 -4.15 -17.57 -1.36
C PHE A 77 -5.38 -17.40 -2.24
N THR A 78 -5.30 -17.82 -3.49
CA THR A 78 -6.40 -17.69 -4.47
C THR A 78 -7.51 -18.73 -4.28
N ALA A 79 -7.33 -19.68 -3.36
CA ALA A 79 -8.28 -20.72 -3.01
C ALA A 79 -8.08 -21.14 -1.56
N ASP A 80 -9.09 -21.79 -0.97
CA ASP A 80 -8.96 -22.42 0.34
C ASP A 80 -7.87 -23.50 0.29
N THR A 81 -6.87 -23.35 1.15
CA THR A 81 -5.68 -24.21 1.23
C THR A 81 -5.76 -25.24 2.37
N GLY A 82 -6.85 -25.23 3.16
CA GLY A 82 -6.95 -26.00 4.40
C GLY A 82 -6.05 -25.44 5.51
N PHE A 83 -5.69 -26.29 6.47
CA PHE A 83 -4.71 -25.97 7.50
C PHE A 83 -3.36 -26.58 7.14
N HIS A 84 -2.32 -25.75 7.04
CA HIS A 84 -0.95 -26.19 6.94
C HIS A 84 -0.06 -25.31 7.83
N GLU A 85 1.04 -25.88 8.32
CA GLU A 85 1.99 -25.23 9.21
C GLU A 85 3.38 -25.75 8.86
N ALA A 86 4.30 -24.81 8.62
CA ALA A 86 5.68 -25.15 8.30
C ALA A 86 6.64 -24.06 8.78
N PRO A 87 7.92 -24.39 9.00
CA PRO A 87 8.91 -23.42 9.43
C PRO A 87 9.15 -22.35 8.36
N MET A 88 9.37 -21.12 8.81
CA MET A 88 9.92 -20.02 8.03
C MET A 88 11.43 -19.95 8.29
N SER A 89 12.21 -19.66 7.25
CA SER A 89 13.63 -19.33 7.37
C SER A 89 13.86 -17.83 7.13
N GLY A 90 15.01 -17.31 7.56
CA GLY A 90 15.37 -15.89 7.39
C GLY A 90 15.39 -15.12 8.71
N ASP A 91 15.31 -13.80 8.59
CA ASP A 91 15.41 -12.83 9.68
C ASP A 91 14.20 -11.87 9.75
N LEU A 92 13.10 -12.19 9.06
CA LEU A 92 11.86 -11.41 9.15
C LEU A 92 11.42 -11.33 10.61
N SER A 93 11.36 -10.11 11.12
CA SER A 93 11.05 -9.83 12.51
C SER A 93 10.04 -8.71 12.64
N ARG A 94 9.42 -8.59 13.80
CA ARG A 94 8.77 -7.34 14.20
C ARG A 94 9.83 -6.27 14.38
N PHE A 95 9.50 -5.03 14.02
CA PHE A 95 10.42 -3.91 14.20
C PHE A 95 10.58 -3.52 15.68
N SER A 96 9.48 -3.54 16.45
CA SER A 96 9.42 -3.00 17.81
C SER A 96 10.28 -3.76 18.83
N ASN A 97 10.39 -5.09 18.70
CA ASN A 97 11.08 -5.95 19.66
C ASN A 97 12.10 -6.91 19.02
N GLY A 98 12.24 -6.92 17.68
CA GLY A 98 13.15 -7.83 16.96
C GLY A 98 12.75 -9.30 17.02
N GLU A 99 11.52 -9.61 17.43
CA GLU A 99 11.04 -10.99 17.52
C GLU A 99 10.87 -11.60 16.13
N LEU A 100 11.54 -12.73 15.88
CA LEU A 100 11.53 -13.43 14.61
C LEU A 100 10.22 -14.15 14.36
N PHE A 101 9.71 -14.04 13.13
CA PHE A 101 8.72 -14.95 12.58
C PHE A 101 9.43 -16.24 12.16
N THR A 102 9.03 -17.36 12.75
CA THR A 102 9.72 -18.66 12.61
C THR A 102 8.82 -19.73 12.06
N VAL A 103 7.51 -19.49 12.03
CA VAL A 103 6.50 -20.40 11.54
C VAL A 103 5.46 -19.61 10.76
N TYR A 104 4.96 -20.19 9.68
CA TYR A 104 3.72 -19.73 9.07
C TYR A 104 2.62 -20.77 9.25
N ARG A 105 1.38 -20.29 9.26
CA ARG A 105 0.18 -21.11 9.14
C ARG A 105 -0.70 -20.56 8.05
N ASN A 106 -1.55 -21.39 7.49
CA ASN A 106 -2.64 -20.93 6.64
C ASN A 106 -3.97 -21.40 7.21
N THR A 107 -4.95 -20.50 7.13
CA THR A 107 -6.34 -20.79 7.49
C THR A 107 -7.22 -20.29 6.36
N SER A 108 -7.71 -21.22 5.53
CA SER A 108 -8.47 -20.90 4.33
C SER A 108 -7.62 -20.11 3.30
N THR A 109 -7.96 -18.85 3.02
CA THR A 109 -7.23 -17.97 2.10
C THR A 109 -6.17 -17.11 2.78
N THR A 110 -6.09 -17.13 4.11
CA THR A 110 -5.17 -16.26 4.88
C THR A 110 -3.84 -16.95 5.14
N LEU A 111 -2.73 -16.24 4.91
CA LEU A 111 -1.40 -16.60 5.38
C LEU A 111 -1.11 -15.90 6.71
N GLN A 112 -0.76 -16.65 7.74
CA GLN A 112 -0.52 -16.14 9.09
C GLN A 112 0.95 -16.30 9.46
N LEU A 113 1.57 -15.24 9.99
CA LEU A 113 2.96 -15.26 10.46
C LEU A 113 3.00 -15.38 11.99
N PHE A 114 3.76 -16.34 12.50
CA PHE A 114 3.90 -16.65 13.93
C PHE A 114 5.36 -16.60 14.40
N SER A 115 5.55 -16.12 15.63
CA SER A 115 6.78 -16.33 16.39
C SER A 115 6.66 -17.62 17.23
N GLY A 116 7.71 -18.45 17.22
CA GLY A 116 7.71 -19.77 17.85
C GLY A 116 7.82 -19.75 19.38
N ALA A 117 7.95 -18.57 20.01
CA ALA A 117 8.16 -18.41 21.45
C ALA A 117 6.86 -18.34 22.29
N GLY A 118 5.69 -18.56 21.68
CA GLY A 118 4.39 -18.52 22.35
C GLY A 118 3.55 -17.29 21.98
N PHE A 119 2.50 -17.01 22.75
CA PHE A 119 1.51 -15.97 22.42
C PHE A 119 1.94 -14.52 22.75
N ASN A 120 3.23 -14.27 23.02
CA ASN A 120 3.72 -12.94 23.37
C ASN A 120 4.15 -12.17 22.12
N PHE A 121 3.15 -11.85 21.34
CA PHE A 121 3.24 -11.28 20.01
C PHE A 121 3.26 -9.75 20.07
N GLY A 122 4.32 -9.11 20.56
CA GLY A 122 4.39 -7.68 20.90
C GLY A 122 3.62 -6.66 20.01
N GLU A 123 3.31 -5.49 20.58
CA GLU A 123 2.48 -4.44 19.97
C GLU A 123 3.04 -3.89 18.63
N PHE A 124 2.13 -3.55 17.72
CA PHE A 124 2.40 -2.68 16.57
C PHE A 124 1.84 -1.29 16.85
N THR A 125 2.65 -0.25 16.70
CA THR A 125 2.24 1.13 17.01
C THR A 125 2.03 1.92 15.72
N ALA A 126 0.90 2.61 15.60
CA ALA A 126 0.61 3.46 14.44
C ALA A 126 1.72 4.49 14.19
N GLY A 127 2.06 4.69 12.92
CA GLY A 127 3.12 5.61 12.48
C GLY A 127 4.55 5.10 12.71
N GLN A 128 4.74 3.84 13.11
CA GLN A 128 6.05 3.19 13.21
C GLN A 128 6.21 2.12 12.14
N LEU A 129 7.46 1.72 11.87
CA LEU A 129 7.75 0.57 11.04
C LEU A 129 7.18 -0.70 11.67
N ALA A 130 6.57 -1.55 10.84
CA ALA A 130 5.96 -2.80 11.32
C ALA A 130 6.99 -3.94 11.45
N PHE A 131 7.81 -4.10 10.42
CA PHE A 131 8.66 -5.28 10.21
C PHE A 131 10.11 -4.87 9.90
N ASN A 132 11.01 -5.84 10.01
CA ASN A 132 12.39 -5.74 9.52
C ASN A 132 12.81 -7.08 8.91
N GLY A 133 13.75 -7.08 7.97
CA GLY A 133 14.35 -8.28 7.40
C GLY A 133 13.52 -8.99 6.33
N THR A 134 13.83 -10.26 6.14
CA THR A 134 13.28 -11.12 5.07
C THR A 134 13.00 -12.53 5.54
N GLY A 135 11.90 -13.11 5.09
CA GLY A 135 11.46 -14.46 5.40
C GLY A 135 11.35 -15.28 4.12
N THR A 136 11.68 -16.57 4.15
CA THR A 136 11.52 -17.48 3.02
C THR A 136 10.69 -18.69 3.42
N LEU A 137 9.72 -19.01 2.56
CA LEU A 137 8.71 -20.05 2.72
C LEU A 137 8.71 -21.01 1.52
N ASP A 138 8.51 -22.30 1.78
CA ASP A 138 8.10 -23.24 0.74
C ASP A 138 6.58 -23.31 0.70
N LEU A 139 5.98 -22.77 -0.37
CA LEU A 139 4.55 -22.77 -0.64
C LEU A 139 4.23 -23.53 -1.95
N SER A 140 5.12 -24.43 -2.39
CA SER A 140 5.03 -25.10 -3.69
C SER A 140 3.78 -25.97 -3.87
N ALA A 141 3.13 -26.35 -2.77
CA ALA A 141 1.89 -27.13 -2.77
C ALA A 141 0.61 -26.27 -2.78
N LEU A 142 0.72 -24.94 -2.71
CA LEU A 142 -0.42 -24.02 -2.52
C LEU A 142 -0.68 -23.17 -3.77
N SER A 143 -1.92 -22.69 -3.90
CA SER A 143 -2.31 -21.78 -5.00
C SER A 143 -1.95 -20.34 -4.64
N LEU A 144 -0.91 -19.82 -5.30
CA LEU A 144 -0.34 -18.51 -5.02
C LEU A 144 -0.98 -17.38 -5.85
N PRO A 145 -1.00 -16.15 -5.32
CA PRO A 145 -1.47 -14.98 -6.05
C PRO A 145 -0.52 -14.62 -7.20
N GLY A 146 -1.05 -13.94 -8.21
CA GLY A 146 -0.24 -13.46 -9.34
C GLY A 146 0.54 -12.17 -9.04
N PRO A 147 1.50 -11.79 -9.91
CA PRO A 147 2.23 -10.53 -9.77
C PRO A 147 1.32 -9.31 -9.66
N GLY A 148 1.65 -8.39 -8.74
CA GLY A 148 0.88 -7.17 -8.50
C GLY A 148 -0.38 -7.37 -7.65
N ALA A 149 -0.71 -8.59 -7.23
CA ALA A 149 -1.78 -8.82 -6.27
C ALA A 149 -1.49 -8.12 -4.94
N THR A 150 -2.55 -7.67 -4.28
CA THR A 150 -2.49 -6.98 -2.99
C THR A 150 -3.56 -7.50 -2.05
N GLY A 151 -3.33 -7.36 -0.76
CA GLY A 151 -4.35 -7.63 0.26
C GLY A 151 -4.01 -6.98 1.58
N ASP A 152 -4.92 -7.12 2.54
CA ASP A 152 -4.79 -6.49 3.85
C ASP A 152 -3.84 -7.28 4.75
N ILE A 153 -3.04 -6.54 5.52
CA ILE A 153 -2.31 -7.08 6.67
C ILE A 153 -3.10 -6.68 7.92
N ASN A 154 -3.56 -7.69 8.65
CA ASN A 154 -4.28 -7.51 9.90
C ASN A 154 -3.48 -8.05 11.07
N GLY A 155 -3.53 -7.35 12.19
CA GLY A 155 -3.17 -7.90 13.50
C GLY A 155 -4.40 -7.86 14.37
N PHE A 156 -4.78 -8.97 14.99
CA PHE A 156 -6.01 -9.11 15.80
C PHE A 156 -7.31 -8.58 15.16
N ARG A 157 -7.42 -8.63 13.83
CA ARG A 157 -8.55 -8.07 13.03
C ARG A 157 -8.52 -6.55 12.84
N GLU A 158 -7.50 -5.87 13.31
CA GLU A 158 -7.25 -4.48 12.97
C GLU A 158 -6.31 -4.36 11.75
N LEU A 159 -6.71 -3.53 10.78
CA LEU A 159 -5.92 -3.24 9.59
C LEU A 159 -4.64 -2.49 9.97
N MET A 160 -3.49 -3.07 9.65
CA MET A 160 -2.17 -2.48 9.88
C MET A 160 -1.61 -1.82 8.61
N GLY A 161 -1.93 -2.37 7.44
CA GLY A 161 -1.35 -1.95 6.17
C GLY A 161 -1.70 -2.97 5.08
N THR A 162 -0.95 -2.99 3.99
CA THR A 162 -1.17 -3.93 2.90
C THR A 162 0.08 -4.77 2.60
N TRP A 163 -0.12 -5.95 2.03
CA TRP A 163 0.94 -6.71 1.37
C TRP A 163 0.79 -6.59 -0.14
N GLN A 164 1.89 -6.74 -0.86
CA GLN A 164 1.89 -6.73 -2.33
C GLN A 164 2.83 -7.79 -2.89
N VAL A 165 2.36 -8.53 -3.90
CA VAL A 165 3.22 -9.40 -4.70
C VAL A 165 4.03 -8.54 -5.66
N VAL A 166 5.35 -8.72 -5.66
CA VAL A 166 6.29 -7.95 -6.50
C VAL A 166 5.78 -7.96 -7.96
N PRO A 167 5.46 -6.79 -8.53
CA PRO A 167 5.09 -6.70 -9.93
C PRO A 167 6.28 -7.15 -10.79
N VAL A 168 6.04 -8.06 -11.72
CA VAL A 168 7.04 -8.38 -12.73
C VAL A 168 7.14 -7.17 -13.66
N PRO A 169 8.30 -6.51 -13.78
CA PRO A 169 8.47 -5.43 -14.74
C PRO A 169 8.11 -5.95 -16.12
N GLU A 170 7.09 -5.38 -16.77
CA GLU A 170 6.66 -5.86 -18.08
C GLU A 170 7.86 -5.86 -19.03
N PRO A 171 8.34 -7.03 -19.48
CA PRO A 171 9.39 -7.05 -20.46
C PRO A 171 8.77 -6.53 -21.75
N SER A 172 9.34 -5.45 -22.30
CA SER A 172 9.16 -5.02 -23.70
C SER A 172 7.97 -4.13 -24.05
N SER A 173 6.95 -3.92 -23.22
CA SER A 173 5.81 -3.05 -23.60
C SER A 173 6.23 -1.59 -23.81
N LEU A 174 7.11 -1.08 -22.96
CA LEU A 174 7.73 0.25 -23.13
C LEU A 174 8.68 0.30 -24.33
N ALA A 175 9.42 -0.78 -24.61
CA ALA A 175 10.29 -0.85 -25.77
C ALA A 175 9.47 -0.84 -27.07
N LEU A 176 8.33 -1.53 -27.11
CA LEU A 176 7.40 -1.52 -28.24
C LEU A 176 6.71 -0.17 -28.41
N LEU A 177 6.34 0.50 -27.31
CA LEU A 177 5.77 1.85 -27.38
C LEU A 177 6.81 2.87 -27.89
N GLY A 178 8.06 2.74 -27.46
CA GLY A 178 9.19 3.55 -27.95
C GLY A 178 9.48 3.31 -29.43
N LEU A 179 9.52 2.06 -29.88
CA LEU A 179 9.74 1.70 -31.29
C LEU A 179 8.56 2.12 -32.18
N GLY A 180 7.32 1.94 -31.70
CA GLY A 180 6.10 2.38 -32.38
C GLY A 180 6.04 3.90 -32.54
N GLY A 181 6.38 4.65 -31.48
CA GLY A 181 6.48 6.10 -31.51
C GLY A 181 7.52 6.61 -32.52
N LEU A 182 8.69 5.98 -32.59
CA LEU A 182 9.75 6.32 -33.55
C LEU A 182 9.33 6.05 -35.01
N MET A 183 8.60 4.96 -35.29
CA MET A 183 8.07 4.71 -36.64
C MET A 183 7.04 5.76 -37.08
N LEU A 184 6.19 6.23 -36.16
CA LEU A 184 5.22 7.30 -36.46
C LEU A 184 5.90 8.64 -36.74
N LEU A 185 6.98 8.95 -36.01
CA LEU A 185 7.79 10.15 -36.27
C LEU A 185 8.50 10.09 -37.62
N ARG A 186 8.99 8.91 -38.04
CA ARG A 186 9.61 8.74 -39.36
C ARG A 186 8.63 9.02 -40.50
N ARG A 187 7.37 8.60 -40.39
CA ARG A 187 6.33 8.85 -41.42
C ARG A 187 5.96 10.32 -41.60
N ARG A 188 6.23 11.18 -40.62
CA ARG A 188 5.95 12.64 -40.74
C ARG A 188 7.02 13.40 -41.53
N LYS A 189 8.20 12.83 -41.73
CA LYS A 189 9.29 13.49 -42.45
C LYS A 189 9.24 13.26 -43.97
N ASP A 190 8.52 12.24 -44.42
CA ASP A 190 8.40 11.86 -45.84
C ASP A 190 7.13 12.40 -46.53
N ARG A 191 6.37 13.29 -45.86
CA ARG A 191 5.27 14.07 -46.45
C ARG A 191 5.61 15.55 -46.42
#